data_AF-A0A2S9IAT5-F1
#
_entry.id   AF-A0A2S9IAT5-F1
#
_cell.length_a   1.000
_cell.length_b   1.000
_cell.length_c   1.000
_cell.angle_alpha   90.00
_cell.angle_beta   90.00
_cell.angle_gamma   90.00
#
_symmetry.space_group_name_H-M   'P 1'
#
loop_
_entity.id
_entity.type
_entity.pdbx_description
1 polymer ?
#
loop_
_entity_poly.entity_id
_entity_poly.type
_entity_poly.pdbx_seq_one_letter_code
_entity_poly.pdbx_strand_id
1 'polypeptide(L)'
;MKNNKVPLISKIGPTILAGGGVIFFAWLSYWIRFGHGFNFSVDPAVWGQFGDFLGGVINPLLTFISVILLINSVGLQRQANNSLIELEDFRKTEQKFYNMLESQRGSFEGFKIKVNENPHSEVLFNGEAVLHLEEKVLQDISNGASIEEIRESIENLDKSDAIYNVVRRFYLLVSLILKEVAPEKRKEYFDACVGMTDYRLICLLVMSLEIFDWSILEDIDNSGILADKNLADYRESFSVN
;
A
#
# COMPACT_ATOMS: atom_id res chain seq x y z
N MET A 1 8.66 4.61 -15.06
CA MET A 1 9.44 5.85 -15.31
C MET A 1 10.91 5.58 -15.02
N LYS A 2 11.81 5.81 -15.99
CA LYS A 2 13.27 5.59 -15.85
C LYS A 2 13.83 6.62 -14.87
N ASN A 3 14.23 6.14 -13.69
CA ASN A 3 14.81 6.95 -12.63
C ASN A 3 16.25 7.31 -13.03
N ASN A 4 16.45 8.46 -13.68
CA ASN A 4 17.76 9.01 -13.99
C ASN A 4 18.46 9.44 -12.69
N LYS A 5 19.04 8.46 -11.99
CA LYS A 5 20.00 8.71 -10.91
C LYS A 5 21.30 9.22 -11.55
N VAL A 6 21.30 10.50 -11.91
CA VAL A 6 22.52 11.21 -12.27
C VAL A 6 23.42 11.20 -11.03
N PRO A 7 24.58 10.51 -11.06
CA PRO A 7 25.40 10.29 -9.88
C PRO A 7 25.87 11.64 -9.32
N LEU A 8 25.80 11.79 -7.99
CA LEU A 8 26.08 13.02 -7.24
C LEU A 8 27.37 13.74 -7.66
N ILE A 9 28.40 12.95 -8.03
CA ILE A 9 29.69 13.41 -8.55
C ILE A 9 29.54 14.30 -9.80
N SER A 10 28.57 14.02 -10.66
CA SER A 10 28.33 14.81 -11.88
C SER A 10 27.63 16.15 -11.64
N LYS A 11 26.91 16.32 -10.53
CA LYS A 11 26.27 17.60 -10.16
C LYS A 11 27.12 18.47 -9.26
N ILE A 12 27.95 17.87 -8.39
CA ILE A 12 28.85 18.59 -7.47
C ILE A 12 30.23 18.86 -8.10
N GLY A 13 30.64 18.00 -9.04
CA GLY A 13 31.91 18.13 -9.78
C GLY A 13 32.15 19.53 -10.35
N PRO A 14 31.17 20.16 -11.05
CA PRO A 14 31.34 21.51 -11.60
C PRO A 14 31.61 22.58 -10.52
N THR A 15 30.96 22.50 -9.37
CA THR A 15 31.09 23.48 -8.28
C THR A 15 32.43 23.36 -7.56
N ILE A 16 32.91 22.12 -7.33
CA ILE A 16 34.23 21.88 -6.76
C ILE A 16 35.33 22.29 -7.76
N LEU A 17 35.15 21.98 -9.05
CA LEU A 17 36.06 22.41 -10.11
C LEU A 17 36.11 23.94 -10.25
N ALA A 18 34.96 24.62 -10.15
CA ALA A 18 34.91 26.08 -10.15
C ALA A 18 35.64 26.67 -8.93
N GLY A 19 35.44 26.09 -7.74
CA GLY A 19 36.16 26.49 -6.53
C GLY A 19 37.68 26.33 -6.67
N GLY A 20 38.15 25.16 -7.13
CA GLY A 20 39.56 24.93 -7.41
C GLY A 20 40.12 25.88 -8.48
N GLY A 21 39.33 26.21 -9.50
CA GLY A 21 39.67 27.17 -10.54
C GLY A 21 39.86 28.59 -10.02
N VAL A 22 39.00 29.05 -9.09
CA VAL A 22 39.15 30.37 -8.44
C VAL A 22 40.42 30.42 -7.59
N ILE A 23 40.75 29.35 -6.86
CA ILE A 23 41.97 29.26 -6.06
C ILE A 23 43.21 29.31 -6.97
N PHE A 24 43.19 28.52 -8.05
CA PHE A 24 44.26 28.51 -9.05
C PHE A 24 44.42 29.87 -9.74
N PHE A 25 43.32 30.54 -10.07
CA PHE A 25 43.34 31.88 -10.68
C PHE A 25 43.85 32.95 -9.72
N ALA A 26 43.48 32.88 -8.43
CA ALA A 26 44.00 33.77 -7.40
C ALA A 26 45.53 33.59 -7.25
N TRP A 27 46.00 32.34 -7.23
CA TRP A 27 47.42 32.01 -7.22
C TRP A 27 48.15 32.52 -8.48
N LEU A 28 47.59 32.25 -9.66
CA LEU A 28 48.17 32.63 -10.95
C LEU A 28 48.22 34.15 -11.14
N SER A 29 47.17 34.87 -10.74
CA SER A 29 47.11 36.33 -10.84
C SER A 29 48.12 37.02 -9.92
N TYR A 30 48.36 36.48 -8.72
CA TYR A 30 49.43 36.92 -7.85
C TYR A 30 50.81 36.65 -8.48
N TRP A 31 51.02 35.44 -9.01
CA TRP A 31 52.27 35.08 -9.70
C TRP A 31 52.55 35.99 -10.90
N ILE A 32 51.56 36.32 -11.72
CA ILE A 32 51.75 37.18 -12.90
C ILE A 32 52.09 38.62 -12.49
N ARG A 33 51.49 39.16 -11.42
CA ARG A 33 51.72 40.54 -10.99
C ARG A 33 53.01 40.75 -10.20
N PHE A 34 53.44 39.75 -9.41
CA PHE A 34 54.55 39.90 -8.48
C PHE A 34 55.73 38.96 -8.78
N GLY A 35 55.55 37.94 -9.63
CA GLY A 35 56.56 36.94 -10.00
C GLY A 35 57.41 37.35 -11.20
N HIS A 36 58.10 38.48 -11.12
CA HIS A 36 59.15 38.80 -12.08
C HIS A 36 60.40 37.92 -11.81
N GLY A 37 60.38 36.67 -12.28
CA GLY A 37 61.47 35.68 -12.17
C GLY A 37 61.38 34.73 -10.96
N PHE A 38 62.34 33.79 -10.83
CA PHE A 38 62.44 32.81 -9.72
C PHE A 38 63.06 33.38 -8.43
N ASN A 39 62.98 34.70 -8.21
CA ASN A 39 63.53 35.34 -7.02
C ASN A 39 62.45 35.40 -5.93
N PHE A 40 62.34 34.34 -5.14
CA PHE A 40 61.47 34.32 -3.97
C PHE A 40 61.90 35.42 -2.98
N SER A 41 60.93 36.17 -2.45
CA SER A 41 61.21 37.14 -1.39
C SER A 41 61.79 36.42 -0.17
N VAL A 42 62.94 36.89 0.31
CA VAL A 42 63.57 36.43 1.56
C VAL A 42 62.88 37.07 2.77
N ASP A 43 62.10 38.13 2.56
CA ASP A 43 61.36 38.83 3.61
C ASP A 43 60.08 38.05 3.98
N PRO A 44 59.97 37.53 5.22
CA PRO A 44 58.78 36.83 5.70
C PRO A 44 57.51 37.69 5.69
N ALA A 45 57.60 39.02 5.77
CA ALA A 45 56.43 39.91 5.79
C ALA A 45 55.62 39.84 4.49
N VAL A 46 56.29 39.65 3.34
CA VAL A 46 55.65 39.51 2.02
C VAL A 46 54.84 38.20 1.94
N TRP A 47 55.35 37.13 2.55
CA TRP A 47 54.63 35.86 2.64
C TRP A 47 53.43 35.93 3.59
N GLY A 48 53.52 36.73 4.66
CA GLY A 48 52.38 37.06 5.52
C GLY A 48 51.24 37.72 4.75
N GLN A 49 51.55 38.79 3.99
CA GLN A 49 50.54 39.51 3.19
C GLN A 49 49.92 38.65 2.08
N PHE A 50 50.71 37.75 1.47
CA PHE A 50 50.19 36.78 0.51
C PHE A 50 49.24 35.77 1.16
N GLY A 51 49.62 35.27 2.33
CA GLY A 51 48.77 34.41 3.15
C GLY A 51 47.46 35.09 3.53
N ASP A 52 47.49 36.38 3.87
CA ASP A 52 46.29 37.16 4.18
C ASP A 52 45.36 37.32 2.97
N PHE A 53 45.92 37.58 1.77
CA PHE A 53 45.15 37.64 0.53
C PHE A 53 44.51 36.29 0.17
N LEU A 54 45.30 35.21 0.17
CA LEU A 54 44.80 33.87 -0.10
C LEU A 54 43.76 33.45 0.94
N GLY A 55 44.02 33.67 2.23
CA GLY A 55 43.09 33.38 3.31
C GLY A 55 41.79 34.17 3.19
N GLY A 56 41.88 35.45 2.82
CA GLY A 56 40.73 36.32 2.57
C GLY A 56 39.84 35.89 1.40
N VAL A 57 40.39 35.20 0.40
CA VAL A 57 39.62 34.68 -0.76
C VAL A 57 39.16 33.24 -0.54
N ILE A 58 40.04 32.38 -0.02
CA ILE A 58 39.79 30.95 0.16
C ILE A 58 38.75 30.72 1.25
N ASN A 59 38.80 31.44 2.38
CA ASN A 59 37.87 31.18 3.50
C ASN A 59 36.41 31.47 3.14
N PRO A 60 36.05 32.61 2.53
CA PRO A 60 34.67 32.83 2.06
C PRO A 60 34.26 31.85 0.97
N LEU A 61 35.16 31.48 0.06
CA LEU A 61 34.88 30.50 -1.00
C LEU A 61 34.57 29.11 -0.43
N LEU A 62 35.40 28.61 0.50
CA LEU A 62 35.18 27.34 1.19
C LEU A 62 33.89 27.39 2.02
N THR A 63 33.61 28.51 2.69
CA THR A 63 32.36 28.70 3.43
C THR A 63 31.15 28.61 2.51
N PHE A 64 31.19 29.27 1.35
CA PHE A 64 30.12 29.22 0.36
C PHE A 64 29.91 27.81 -0.22
N ILE A 65 30.99 27.11 -0.57
CA ILE A 65 30.93 25.71 -1.02
C ILE A 65 30.32 24.83 0.08
N SER A 66 30.73 25.03 1.34
CA SER A 66 30.20 24.29 2.49
C SER A 66 28.70 24.51 2.65
N VAL A 67 28.22 25.74 2.49
CA VAL A 67 26.77 26.06 2.52
C VAL A 67 26.03 25.35 1.38
N ILE A 68 26.56 25.35 0.16
CA ILE A 68 25.94 24.64 -0.98
C ILE A 68 25.85 23.13 -0.71
N LEU A 69 26.93 22.53 -0.22
CA LEU A 69 26.97 21.10 0.12
C LEU A 69 25.96 20.77 1.22
N LEU A 70 25.82 21.64 2.22
CA LEU A 70 24.86 21.48 3.29
C LEU A 70 23.42 21.54 2.77
N ILE A 71 23.09 22.53 1.92
CA ILE A 71 21.75 22.65 1.31
C ILE A 71 21.41 21.39 0.50
N ASN A 72 22.36 20.89 -0.30
CA ASN A 72 22.17 19.66 -1.07
C ASN A 72 21.99 18.44 -0.16
N SER A 73 22.76 18.35 0.92
CA SER A 73 22.65 17.28 1.92
C SER A 73 21.25 17.27 2.55
N VAL A 74 20.74 18.44 2.96
CA VAL A 74 19.38 18.58 3.48
C VAL A 74 18.33 18.17 2.44
N GLY A 75 18.53 18.52 1.17
CA GLY A 75 17.65 18.09 0.08
C GLY A 75 17.59 16.56 -0.06
N LEU A 76 18.74 15.89 -0.03
CA LEU A 76 18.83 14.43 -0.09
C LEU A 76 18.19 13.77 1.15
N GLN A 77 18.41 14.33 2.34
CA GLN A 77 17.79 13.86 3.57
C GLN A 77 16.26 13.96 3.49
N ARG A 78 15.72 15.08 2.98
CA ARG A 78 14.27 15.24 2.76
C ARG A 78 13.73 14.21 1.78
N GLN A 79 14.42 13.97 0.66
CA GLN A 79 14.01 12.97 -0.31
C GLN A 79 13.99 11.56 0.28
N ALA A 80 15.04 11.20 1.03
CA ALA A 80 15.11 9.92 1.73
C ALA A 80 13.97 9.80 2.75
N ASN A 81 13.71 10.86 3.52
CA ASN A 81 12.62 10.88 4.50
C ASN A 81 11.24 10.68 3.84
N ASN A 82 10.96 11.36 2.73
CA ASN A 82 9.71 11.17 2.00
C ASN A 82 9.55 9.72 1.52
N SER A 83 10.61 9.11 1.00
CA SER A 83 10.56 7.70 0.59
C SER A 83 10.35 6.74 1.77
N LEU A 84 10.81 7.10 2.98
CA LEU A 84 10.55 6.32 4.19
C LEU A 84 9.09 6.43 4.63
N ILE A 85 8.50 7.62 4.55
CA ILE A 85 7.07 7.84 4.86
C ILE A 85 6.20 7.02 3.90
N GLU A 86 6.46 7.09 2.58
CA GLU A 86 5.72 6.30 1.58
C GLU A 86 5.82 4.79 1.85
N LEU A 87 7.01 4.30 2.23
CA LEU A 87 7.21 2.90 2.59
C LEU A 87 6.48 2.51 3.88
N GLU A 88 6.45 3.41 4.87
CA GLU A 88 5.76 3.18 6.14
C GLU A 88 4.24 3.13 5.93
N ASP A 89 3.69 4.03 5.12
CA ASP A 89 2.25 4.04 4.79
C ASP A 89 1.87 2.77 4.02
N PHE A 90 2.69 2.34 3.06
CA PHE A 90 2.48 1.06 2.38
C PHE A 90 2.46 -0.12 3.37
N ARG A 91 3.43 -0.18 4.29
CA ARG A 91 3.48 -1.23 5.33
C ARG A 91 2.28 -1.18 6.26
N LYS A 92 1.80 0.00 6.64
CA LYS A 92 0.60 0.15 7.47
C LYS A 92 -0.63 -0.39 6.76
N THR A 93 -0.84 -0.07 5.49
CA THR A 93 -1.96 -0.61 4.70
C THR A 93 -1.86 -2.13 4.53
N GLU A 94 -0.67 -2.66 4.26
CA GLU A 94 -0.42 -4.10 4.18
C GLU A 94 -0.71 -4.82 5.50
N GLN A 95 -0.25 -4.26 6.62
CA GLN A 95 -0.53 -4.81 7.95
C GLN A 95 -2.03 -4.75 8.30
N LYS A 96 -2.72 -3.64 7.98
CA LYS A 96 -4.18 -3.55 8.15
C LYS A 96 -4.90 -4.63 7.36
N PHE A 97 -4.50 -4.84 6.09
CA PHE A 97 -5.09 -5.85 5.22
C PHE A 97 -4.98 -7.25 5.84
N TYR A 98 -3.77 -7.68 6.23
CA TYR A 98 -3.58 -9.01 6.82
C TYR A 98 -4.28 -9.17 8.17
N ASN A 99 -4.26 -8.16 9.04
CA ASN A 99 -4.98 -8.21 10.32
C ASN A 99 -6.49 -8.36 10.12
N MET A 100 -7.03 -7.71 9.09
CA MET A 100 -8.45 -7.73 8.80
C MET A 100 -8.88 -9.04 8.13
N LEU A 101 -8.04 -9.58 7.26
CA LEU A 101 -8.19 -10.93 6.71
C LEU A 101 -8.19 -11.98 7.82
N GLU A 102 -7.26 -11.91 8.76
CA GLU A 102 -7.21 -12.81 9.91
C GLU A 102 -8.45 -12.66 10.82
N SER A 103 -8.90 -11.43 11.07
CA SER A 103 -10.12 -11.17 11.83
C SER A 103 -11.39 -11.69 11.15
N GLN A 104 -11.44 -11.64 9.81
CA GLN A 104 -12.51 -12.20 9.01
C GLN A 104 -12.50 -13.73 9.11
N ARG A 105 -11.33 -14.37 8.98
CA ARG A 105 -11.17 -15.81 9.16
C ARG A 105 -11.63 -16.26 10.56
N GLY A 106 -11.12 -15.64 11.62
CA GLY A 106 -11.52 -15.96 12.99
C GLY A 106 -13.02 -15.73 13.25
N SER A 107 -13.64 -14.77 12.56
CA SER A 107 -15.09 -14.59 12.61
C SER A 107 -15.85 -15.73 11.94
N PHE A 108 -15.34 -16.22 10.81
CA PHE A 108 -15.95 -17.32 10.08
C PHE A 108 -15.80 -18.64 10.84
N GLU A 109 -14.69 -18.83 11.56
CA GLU A 109 -14.49 -19.96 12.46
C GLU A 109 -15.46 -20.00 13.67
N GLY A 110 -16.13 -18.87 13.96
CA GLY A 110 -17.20 -18.78 14.94
C GLY A 110 -18.61 -18.73 14.33
N PHE A 111 -18.72 -18.80 13.00
CA PHE A 111 -20.00 -18.79 12.29
C PHE A 111 -20.77 -20.06 12.64
N LYS A 112 -22.06 -19.91 12.96
CA LYS A 112 -22.88 -21.05 13.38
C LYS A 112 -24.34 -20.81 13.08
N ILE A 113 -25.04 -21.89 12.79
CA ILE A 113 -26.48 -21.89 12.50
C ILE A 113 -27.14 -23.04 13.25
N LYS A 114 -28.37 -22.80 13.72
CA LYS A 114 -29.19 -23.84 14.35
C LYS A 114 -30.02 -24.52 13.28
N VAL A 115 -30.00 -25.85 13.22
CA VAL A 115 -30.75 -26.61 12.22
C VAL A 115 -32.27 -26.45 12.39
N ASN A 116 -32.74 -26.28 13.64
CA ASN A 116 -34.16 -26.16 13.98
C ASN A 116 -34.38 -25.20 15.15
N GLU A 117 -35.61 -24.72 15.36
CA GLU A 117 -35.97 -23.87 16.50
C GLU A 117 -36.02 -24.61 17.86
N ASN A 118 -35.78 -25.92 17.87
CA ASN A 118 -35.93 -26.75 19.06
C ASN A 118 -34.75 -26.53 20.05
N PRO A 119 -34.95 -26.47 21.38
CA PRO A 119 -33.86 -26.22 22.35
C PRO A 119 -32.73 -27.27 22.35
N HIS A 120 -32.97 -28.45 21.79
CA HIS A 120 -31.99 -29.53 21.60
C HIS A 120 -31.48 -29.64 20.16
N SER A 121 -31.73 -28.63 19.31
CA SER A 121 -31.27 -28.62 17.93
C SER A 121 -29.75 -28.69 17.86
N GLU A 122 -29.25 -29.49 16.94
CA GLU A 122 -27.84 -29.46 16.56
C GLU A 122 -27.45 -28.06 16.05
N VAL A 123 -26.29 -27.60 16.50
CA VAL A 123 -25.68 -26.33 16.08
C VAL A 123 -24.55 -26.69 15.13
N LEU A 124 -24.68 -26.29 13.87
CA LEU A 124 -23.65 -26.46 12.87
C LEU A 124 -22.71 -25.27 12.90
N PHE A 125 -21.44 -25.50 12.54
CA PHE A 125 -20.39 -24.49 12.56
C PHE A 125 -19.73 -24.35 11.20
N ASN A 126 -19.20 -23.17 10.91
CA ASN A 126 -18.27 -22.87 9.83
C ASN A 126 -18.80 -23.38 8.47
N GLY A 127 -18.01 -24.20 7.79
CA GLY A 127 -18.37 -24.77 6.50
C GLY A 127 -19.59 -25.69 6.52
N GLU A 128 -19.85 -26.40 7.62
CA GLU A 128 -21.04 -27.26 7.75
C GLU A 128 -22.32 -26.43 7.88
N ALA A 129 -22.25 -25.30 8.60
CA ALA A 129 -23.36 -24.36 8.67
C ALA A 129 -23.68 -23.75 7.31
N VAL A 130 -22.65 -23.39 6.53
CA VAL A 130 -22.85 -22.88 5.16
C VAL A 130 -23.41 -23.97 4.24
N LEU A 131 -22.90 -25.19 4.31
CA LEU A 131 -23.40 -26.30 3.50
C LEU A 131 -24.88 -26.57 3.79
N HIS A 132 -25.30 -26.51 5.06
CA HIS A 132 -26.70 -26.67 5.41
C HIS A 132 -27.59 -25.54 4.89
N LEU A 133 -27.11 -24.29 4.93
CA LEU A 133 -27.80 -23.17 4.28
C LEU A 133 -27.95 -23.40 2.78
N GLU A 134 -26.86 -23.78 2.12
CA GLU A 134 -26.81 -24.06 0.69
C GLU A 134 -27.81 -25.14 0.29
N GLU A 135 -27.82 -26.28 0.99
CA GLU A 135 -28.78 -27.36 0.75
C GLU A 135 -30.22 -26.90 0.94
N LYS A 136 -30.50 -26.11 1.98
CA LYS A 136 -31.84 -25.57 2.25
C LYS A 136 -32.30 -24.62 1.14
N VAL A 137 -31.43 -23.71 0.71
CA VAL A 137 -31.72 -22.77 -0.38
C VAL A 137 -32.01 -23.52 -1.68
N LEU A 138 -31.13 -24.46 -2.06
CA LEU A 138 -31.31 -25.23 -3.29
C LEU A 138 -32.58 -26.10 -3.22
N GLN A 139 -32.93 -26.62 -2.06
CA GLN A 139 -34.18 -27.34 -1.84
C GLN A 139 -35.39 -26.41 -2.04
N ASP A 140 -35.38 -25.22 -1.45
CA ASP A 140 -36.45 -24.24 -1.59
C ASP A 140 -36.61 -23.80 -3.06
N ILE A 141 -35.51 -23.55 -3.78
CA ILE A 141 -35.51 -23.28 -5.24
C ILE A 141 -36.12 -24.46 -6.02
N SER A 142 -35.72 -25.69 -5.72
CA SER A 142 -36.24 -26.89 -6.42
C SER A 142 -37.73 -27.11 -6.19
N ASN A 143 -38.26 -26.63 -5.07
CA ASN A 143 -39.70 -26.66 -4.75
C ASN A 143 -40.47 -25.53 -5.44
N GLY A 144 -39.79 -24.63 -6.17
CA GLY A 144 -40.38 -23.49 -6.86
C GLY A 144 -40.68 -22.30 -5.95
N ALA A 145 -39.98 -22.18 -4.82
CA ALA A 145 -40.11 -21.01 -3.95
C ALA A 145 -39.56 -19.74 -4.63
N SER A 146 -40.20 -18.60 -4.37
CA SER A 146 -39.69 -17.31 -4.86
C SER A 146 -38.45 -16.86 -4.05
N ILE A 147 -37.67 -15.94 -4.60
CA ILE A 147 -36.49 -15.37 -3.90
C ILE A 147 -36.90 -14.74 -2.56
N GLU A 148 -38.07 -14.12 -2.50
CA GLU A 148 -38.60 -13.52 -1.27
C GLU A 148 -38.94 -14.58 -0.22
N GLU A 149 -39.52 -15.71 -0.61
CA GLU A 149 -39.82 -16.83 0.29
C GLU A 149 -38.53 -17.47 0.82
N ILE A 150 -37.52 -17.64 -0.04
CA ILE A 150 -36.19 -18.14 0.33
C ILE A 150 -35.52 -17.18 1.32
N ARG A 151 -35.58 -15.87 1.05
CA ARG A 151 -35.02 -14.84 1.93
C ARG A 151 -35.66 -14.89 3.32
N GLU A 152 -36.99 -14.96 3.39
CA GLU A 152 -37.71 -15.07 4.67
C GLU A 152 -37.35 -16.38 5.40
N SER A 153 -37.20 -17.48 4.67
CA SER A 153 -36.76 -18.78 5.20
C SER A 153 -35.36 -18.70 5.85
N ILE A 154 -34.41 -18.00 5.21
CA ILE A 154 -33.05 -17.80 5.75
C ILE A 154 -33.04 -16.81 6.91
N GLU A 155 -33.76 -15.69 6.83
CA GLU A 155 -33.82 -14.68 7.90
C GLU A 155 -34.40 -15.28 9.20
N ASN A 156 -35.38 -16.17 9.09
CA ASN A 156 -35.92 -16.90 10.24
C ASN A 156 -34.91 -17.87 10.86
N LEU A 157 -34.00 -18.42 10.05
CA LEU A 157 -32.94 -19.33 10.49
C LEU A 157 -31.76 -18.56 11.12
N ASP A 158 -31.40 -17.40 10.55
CA ASP A 158 -30.32 -16.53 11.00
C ASP A 158 -30.80 -15.36 11.89
N LYS A 159 -31.46 -15.67 13.01
CA LYS A 159 -31.95 -14.65 13.97
C LYS A 159 -30.86 -13.76 14.58
N SER A 160 -29.58 -14.08 14.38
CA SER A 160 -28.44 -13.33 14.90
C SER A 160 -27.73 -12.46 13.86
N ASP A 161 -28.26 -12.39 12.64
CA ASP A 161 -27.64 -11.69 11.50
C ASP A 161 -26.19 -12.16 11.27
N ALA A 162 -25.89 -13.43 11.52
CA ALA A 162 -24.56 -14.00 11.39
C ALA A 162 -24.07 -13.92 9.94
N ILE A 163 -24.95 -14.18 8.96
CA ILE A 163 -24.65 -14.08 7.52
C ILE A 163 -24.29 -12.63 7.19
N TYR A 164 -25.14 -11.68 7.56
CA TYR A 164 -24.88 -10.25 7.31
C TYR A 164 -23.55 -9.79 7.94
N ASN A 165 -23.26 -10.23 9.17
CA ASN A 165 -22.01 -9.89 9.84
C ASN A 165 -20.77 -10.44 9.12
N VAL A 166 -20.86 -11.65 8.56
CA VAL A 166 -19.79 -12.26 7.76
C VAL A 166 -19.60 -11.52 6.44
N VAL A 167 -20.69 -11.26 5.71
CA VAL A 167 -20.67 -10.48 4.46
C VAL A 167 -20.12 -9.09 4.69
N ARG A 168 -20.55 -8.40 5.75
CA ARG A 168 -20.07 -7.06 6.11
C ARG A 168 -18.56 -7.04 6.38
N ARG A 169 -18.00 -8.06 7.03
CA ARG A 169 -16.55 -8.12 7.26
C ARG A 169 -15.77 -8.29 5.97
N PHE A 170 -16.27 -9.14 5.06
CA PHE A 170 -15.71 -9.29 3.73
C PHE A 170 -15.79 -7.97 2.94
N TYR A 171 -16.95 -7.31 2.94
CA TYR A 171 -17.15 -6.00 2.33
C TYR A 171 -16.12 -4.98 2.83
N LEU A 172 -15.92 -4.87 4.14
CA LEU A 172 -14.97 -3.91 4.69
C LEU A 172 -13.55 -4.18 4.18
N LEU A 173 -13.18 -5.46 3.96
CA LEU A 173 -11.87 -5.84 3.43
C LEU A 173 -11.73 -5.42 1.96
N VAL A 174 -12.76 -5.65 1.15
CA VAL A 174 -12.83 -5.15 -0.23
C VAL A 174 -12.77 -3.62 -0.25
N SER A 175 -13.49 -2.94 0.65
CA SER A 175 -13.51 -1.49 0.78
C SER A 175 -12.13 -0.92 1.14
N LEU A 176 -11.37 -1.61 2.01
CA LEU A 176 -9.99 -1.24 2.34
C LEU A 176 -9.11 -1.27 1.09
N ILE A 177 -9.19 -2.33 0.28
CA ILE A 177 -8.41 -2.47 -0.96
C ILE A 177 -8.79 -1.38 -1.96
N LEU A 178 -10.08 -1.13 -2.15
CA LEU A 178 -10.55 -0.12 -3.10
C LEU A 178 -10.17 1.31 -2.69
N LYS A 179 -10.07 1.60 -1.39
CA LYS A 179 -9.80 2.97 -0.88
C LYS A 179 -8.32 3.24 -0.62
N GLU A 180 -7.60 2.31 -0.01
CA GLU A 180 -6.21 2.52 0.44
C GLU A 180 -5.17 1.96 -0.53
N VAL A 181 -5.51 1.02 -1.41
CA VAL A 181 -4.54 0.39 -2.34
C VAL A 181 -4.60 1.05 -3.71
N ALA A 182 -3.41 1.35 -4.25
CA ALA A 182 -3.24 1.92 -5.59
C ALA A 182 -3.82 0.97 -6.66
N PRO A 183 -4.56 1.48 -7.68
CA PRO A 183 -5.25 0.66 -8.68
C PRO A 183 -4.42 -0.45 -9.31
N GLU A 184 -3.15 -0.17 -9.61
CA GLU A 184 -2.20 -1.09 -10.22
C GLU A 184 -1.85 -2.31 -9.36
N LYS A 185 -2.01 -2.22 -8.04
CA LYS A 185 -1.76 -3.32 -7.09
C LYS A 185 -3.02 -4.03 -6.62
N ARG A 186 -4.21 -3.47 -6.87
CA ARG A 186 -5.47 -4.03 -6.32
C ARG A 186 -5.69 -5.48 -6.72
N LYS A 187 -5.32 -5.85 -7.95
CA LYS A 187 -5.43 -7.23 -8.42
C LYS A 187 -4.66 -8.22 -7.52
N GLU A 188 -3.44 -7.89 -7.15
CA GLU A 188 -2.62 -8.72 -6.26
C GLU A 188 -3.29 -8.91 -4.89
N TYR A 189 -3.88 -7.85 -4.34
CA TYR A 189 -4.62 -7.91 -3.07
C TYR A 189 -5.92 -8.69 -3.19
N PHE A 190 -6.65 -8.57 -4.30
CA PHE A 190 -7.85 -9.37 -4.56
C PHE A 190 -7.52 -10.85 -4.71
N ASP A 191 -6.49 -11.20 -5.48
CA ASP A 191 -6.03 -12.58 -5.66
C ASP A 191 -5.61 -13.18 -4.29
N ALA A 192 -4.88 -12.42 -3.46
CA ALA A 192 -4.52 -12.85 -2.11
C ALA A 192 -5.74 -12.99 -1.18
N CYS A 193 -6.67 -12.03 -1.22
CA CYS A 193 -7.89 -12.04 -0.42
C CYS A 193 -8.72 -13.28 -0.73
N VAL A 194 -9.00 -13.55 -2.00
CA VAL A 194 -9.78 -14.72 -2.43
C VAL A 194 -9.02 -16.01 -2.12
N GLY A 195 -7.73 -16.08 -2.45
CA GLY A 195 -6.91 -17.27 -2.24
C GLY A 195 -6.71 -17.68 -0.77
N MET A 196 -6.87 -16.74 0.17
CA MET A 196 -6.79 -17.00 1.62
C MET A 196 -8.15 -17.12 2.29
N THR A 197 -9.24 -16.77 1.60
CA THR A 197 -10.61 -16.90 2.10
C THR A 197 -11.05 -18.36 1.97
N ASP A 198 -11.71 -18.91 3.00
CA ASP A 198 -12.23 -20.28 2.96
C ASP A 198 -13.25 -20.44 1.81
N TYR A 199 -13.18 -21.57 1.10
CA TYR A 199 -14.10 -21.83 -0.01
C TYR A 199 -15.58 -21.76 0.41
N ARG A 200 -15.92 -22.27 1.60
CA ARG A 200 -17.29 -22.20 2.11
C ARG A 200 -17.71 -20.78 2.44
N LEU A 201 -16.79 -19.91 2.85
CA LEU A 201 -17.08 -18.49 2.98
C LEU A 201 -17.33 -17.84 1.60
N ILE A 202 -16.58 -18.22 0.57
CA ILE A 202 -16.83 -17.76 -0.81
C ILE A 202 -18.23 -18.19 -1.27
N CYS A 203 -18.61 -19.46 -1.03
CA CYS A 203 -19.96 -19.95 -1.34
C CYS A 203 -21.03 -19.14 -0.63
N LEU A 204 -20.86 -18.85 0.67
CA LEU A 204 -21.81 -18.03 1.42
C LEU A 204 -21.94 -16.61 0.84
N LEU A 205 -20.82 -15.99 0.43
CA LEU A 205 -20.83 -14.65 -0.18
C LEU A 205 -21.57 -14.66 -1.52
N VAL A 206 -21.31 -15.66 -2.36
CA VAL A 206 -21.97 -15.81 -3.66
C VAL A 206 -23.47 -16.07 -3.48
N MET A 207 -23.84 -17.01 -2.61
CA MET A 207 -25.24 -17.25 -2.24
C MET A 207 -25.91 -15.96 -1.73
N SER A 208 -25.19 -15.17 -0.93
CA SER A 208 -25.74 -13.91 -0.42
C SER A 208 -25.98 -12.89 -1.52
N LEU A 209 -25.12 -12.81 -2.55
CA LEU A 209 -25.30 -11.93 -3.71
C LEU A 209 -26.58 -12.22 -4.49
N GLU A 210 -26.96 -13.48 -4.59
CA GLU A 210 -28.14 -13.90 -5.38
C GLU A 210 -29.45 -13.81 -4.60
N ILE A 211 -29.40 -13.89 -3.27
CA ILE A 211 -30.61 -13.96 -2.41
C ILE A 211 -30.95 -12.61 -1.75
N PHE A 212 -29.95 -11.81 -1.36
CA PHE A 212 -30.16 -10.61 -0.57
C PHE A 212 -29.88 -9.32 -1.35
N ASP A 213 -30.69 -8.28 -1.09
CA ASP A 213 -30.58 -6.97 -1.74
C ASP A 213 -29.81 -5.94 -0.89
N TRP A 214 -28.73 -6.35 -0.23
CA TRP A 214 -27.95 -5.44 0.64
C TRP A 214 -27.03 -4.55 -0.19
N SER A 215 -26.95 -3.24 0.11
CA SER A 215 -26.07 -2.32 -0.64
C SER A 215 -24.58 -2.70 -0.61
N ILE A 216 -24.13 -3.33 0.48
CA ILE A 216 -22.75 -3.82 0.60
C ILE A 216 -22.42 -4.96 -0.36
N LEU A 217 -23.43 -5.71 -0.81
CA LEU A 217 -23.28 -6.80 -1.77
C LEU A 217 -23.09 -6.24 -3.18
N GLU A 218 -23.82 -5.18 -3.55
CA GLU A 218 -23.62 -4.46 -4.81
C GLU A 218 -22.19 -3.91 -4.94
N ASP A 219 -21.64 -3.33 -3.87
CA ASP A 219 -20.25 -2.87 -3.85
C ASP A 219 -19.24 -4.02 -4.02
N ILE A 220 -19.50 -5.19 -3.41
CA ILE A 220 -18.65 -6.38 -3.56
C ILE A 220 -18.70 -6.85 -5.02
N ASP A 221 -19.89 -6.95 -5.61
CA ASP A 221 -20.05 -7.45 -6.98
C ASP A 221 -19.40 -6.52 -8.00
N ASN A 222 -19.63 -5.21 -7.87
CA ASN A 222 -19.02 -4.16 -8.69
C ASN A 222 -17.49 -4.12 -8.60
N SER A 223 -16.91 -4.59 -7.49
CA SER A 223 -15.44 -4.68 -7.35
C SER A 223 -14.82 -5.73 -8.27
N GLY A 224 -15.62 -6.68 -8.77
CA GLY A 224 -15.17 -7.80 -9.60
C GLY A 224 -14.35 -8.85 -8.84
N ILE A 225 -14.24 -8.77 -7.51
CA ILE A 225 -13.43 -9.70 -6.71
C ILE A 225 -13.93 -11.15 -6.77
N LEU A 226 -15.24 -11.35 -6.94
CA LEU A 226 -15.88 -12.67 -7.05
C LEU A 226 -16.26 -13.04 -8.49
N ALA A 227 -15.71 -12.35 -9.50
CA ALA A 227 -15.96 -12.61 -10.91
C ALA A 227 -15.05 -13.71 -11.48
N ASP A 228 -14.84 -14.80 -10.72
CA ASP A 228 -14.12 -15.98 -11.20
C ASP A 228 -15.05 -16.83 -12.07
N LYS A 229 -14.54 -17.31 -13.21
CA LYS A 229 -15.25 -18.26 -14.07
C LYS A 229 -15.68 -19.52 -13.33
N ASN A 230 -14.89 -19.98 -12.36
CA ASN A 230 -15.22 -21.17 -11.57
C ASN A 230 -16.44 -20.95 -10.66
N LEU A 231 -16.76 -19.70 -10.33
CA LEU A 231 -17.93 -19.33 -9.52
C LEU A 231 -19.16 -19.01 -10.37
N ALA A 232 -19.01 -18.89 -11.70
CA ALA A 232 -20.12 -18.61 -12.60
C ALA A 232 -21.14 -19.75 -12.60
N ASP A 233 -20.67 -20.99 -12.79
CA ASP A 233 -21.52 -22.19 -12.74
C ASP A 233 -22.22 -22.33 -11.38
N TYR A 234 -21.55 -21.89 -10.30
CA TYR A 234 -22.12 -21.89 -8.96
C TYR A 234 -23.23 -20.84 -8.80
N ARG A 235 -23.02 -19.62 -9.30
CA ARG A 235 -24.06 -18.57 -9.32
C ARG A 235 -25.30 -19.02 -10.07
N GLU A 236 -25.12 -19.66 -11.22
CA GLU A 236 -26.25 -20.16 -12.03
C GLU A 236 -27.13 -21.14 -11.26
N SER A 237 -26.59 -21.89 -10.29
CA SER A 237 -27.39 -22.82 -9.47
C SER A 237 -28.43 -22.14 -8.58
N PHE A 238 -28.26 -20.85 -8.29
CA PHE A 238 -29.21 -20.04 -7.51
C PHE A 238 -30.18 -19.25 -8.39
N SER A 239 -30.09 -19.37 -9.72
CA SER A 239 -31.03 -18.70 -10.62
C SER A 239 -32.42 -19.31 -10.49
N VAL A 240 -33.36 -18.53 -9.96
CA VAL A 240 -34.77 -18.92 -9.86
C VAL A 240 -35.42 -18.71 -11.22
N ASN A 241 -35.77 -19.79 -11.91
CA ASN A 241 -36.52 -19.79 -13.19
C ASN A 241 -38.02 -19.58 -12.99
#